data_AF-K4LEF5-F1
#
_entry.id   AF-K4LEF5-F1
#
_cell.length_a   1.000
_cell.length_b   1.000
_cell.length_c   1.000
_cell.angle_alpha   90.00
_cell.angle_beta   90.00
_cell.angle_gamma   90.00
#
_symmetry.space_group_name_H-M   'P 1'
#
loop_
_entity.id
_entity.type
_entity.pdbx_description
1 polymer ?
#
loop_
_entity_poly.entity_id
_entity_poly.type
_entity_poly.pdbx_seq_one_letter_code
_entity_poly.pdbx_strand_id
1 'polypeptide(L)' 'MTKLPRVSGKDVVRALKRAGFRVTHIRGSHYYLRRSGGSLVTVPVHPDEILDLKTLKSILKQAGISIEELIDLL' A
#
# COMPACT_ATOMS: atom_id res chain seq x y z
N MET A 1 -0.25 21.33 1.26
CA MET A 1 -0.02 20.06 1.99
C MET A 1 -1.09 19.08 1.58
N THR A 2 -0.71 17.98 0.95
CA THR A 2 -1.66 16.95 0.50
C THR A 2 -2.05 16.08 1.68
N LYS A 3 -3.35 15.96 1.92
CA LYS A 3 -3.88 15.17 3.03
C LYS A 3 -3.81 13.68 2.68
N LEU A 4 -3.40 12.84 3.62
CA LEU A 4 -3.45 11.39 3.42
C LEU A 4 -4.92 10.95 3.18
N PRO A 5 -5.19 10.13 2.14
CA PRO A 5 -6.53 9.65 1.87
C PRO A 5 -6.95 8.59 2.90
N ARG A 6 -8.26 8.44 3.10
CA ARG A 6 -8.85 7.37 3.92
C ARG A 6 -9.14 6.18 3.02
N VAL A 7 -8.29 5.17 3.05
CA VAL A 7 -8.35 4.01 2.14
C VAL A 7 -8.19 2.69 2.87
N SER A 8 -8.77 1.63 2.32
CA SER A 8 -8.60 0.28 2.86
C SER A 8 -7.26 -0.32 2.43
N GLY A 9 -6.84 -1.39 3.11
CA GLY A 9 -5.68 -2.17 2.68
C GLY A 9 -5.85 -2.75 1.27
N LYS A 10 -7.08 -3.11 0.88
CA LYS A 10 -7.38 -3.61 -0.48
C LYS A 10 -7.08 -2.55 -1.54
N ASP A 11 -7.46 -1.31 -1.28
CA ASP A 11 -7.25 -0.20 -2.23
C ASP A 11 -5.77 0.10 -2.39
N VAL A 12 -5.02 0.12 -1.29
CA VAL A 12 -3.56 0.28 -1.33
C VAL A 12 -2.89 -0.86 -2.11
N VAL A 13 -3.29 -2.12 -1.89
CA VAL A 13 -2.77 -3.26 -2.68
C VAL A 13 -3.05 -3.09 -4.17
N ARG A 14 -4.23 -2.61 -4.56
CA ARG A 14 -4.57 -2.34 -5.97
C ARG A 14 -3.72 -1.21 -6.55
N ALA A 15 -3.58 -0.10 -5.84
CA ALA A 15 -2.75 1.03 -6.24
C ALA A 15 -1.28 0.61 -6.42
N LEU A 16 -0.72 -0.14 -5.46
CA LEU A 16 0.64 -0.68 -5.57
C LEU A 16 0.79 -1.63 -6.77
N LYS A 17 -0.20 -2.47 -7.06
CA LYS A 17 -0.19 -3.29 -8.28
C LYS A 17 -0.14 -2.45 -9.56
N ARG A 18 -0.92 -1.36 -9.62
CA ARG A 18 -0.88 -0.39 -10.74
C ARG A 18 0.49 0.29 -10.84
N ALA A 19 1.16 0.55 -9.72
CA ALA A 19 2.55 1.04 -9.65
C ALA A 19 3.63 -0.02 -9.99
N GLY A 20 3.24 -1.20 -10.48
CA GLY A 20 4.17 -2.26 -10.91
C GLY A 20 4.66 -3.17 -9.78
N PHE A 21 4.07 -3.11 -8.59
CA PHE A 21 4.34 -4.08 -7.54
C PHE A 21 3.63 -5.39 -7.81
N ARG A 22 4.23 -6.50 -7.37
CA ARG A 22 3.62 -7.83 -7.41
C ARG A 22 3.53 -8.39 -6.01
N VAL A 23 2.42 -9.07 -5.72
CA VAL A 23 2.30 -9.84 -4.47
C VAL A 23 3.25 -11.02 -4.56
N THR A 24 4.14 -11.13 -3.59
CA THR A 24 5.12 -12.22 -3.48
C THR A 24 4.54 -13.39 -2.68
N HIS A 25 3.91 -13.08 -1.55
CA HIS A 25 3.22 -14.05 -0.71
C HIS A 25 2.22 -13.34 0.21
N ILE A 26 1.38 -14.13 0.89
CA ILE A 26 0.38 -13.67 1.85
C ILE A 26 0.54 -14.51 3.12
N ARG A 27 0.51 -13.87 4.30
CA ARG A 27 0.49 -14.56 5.59
C ARG A 27 -0.65 -14.00 6.43
N GLY A 28 -1.69 -14.80 6.65
CA GLY A 28 -2.93 -14.32 7.25
C GLY A 28 -3.53 -13.18 6.42
N SER A 29 -3.78 -12.03 7.04
CA SER A 29 -4.28 -10.81 6.39
C SER A 29 -3.19 -9.93 5.76
N HIS A 30 -1.91 -10.26 5.92
CA HIS A 30 -0.81 -9.41 5.45
C HIS A 30 -0.36 -9.80 4.05
N TYR A 31 -0.42 -8.83 3.14
CA TYR A 31 0.04 -8.94 1.77
C TYR A 31 1.45 -8.38 1.67
N TYR A 32 2.37 -9.18 1.12
CA TYR A 32 3.75 -8.78 0.93
C TYR A 32 4.00 -8.52 -0.54
N LEU A 33 4.28 -7.27 -0.90
CA LEU A 33 4.45 -6.81 -2.27
C LEU A 33 5.89 -6.38 -2.55
N ARG A 34 6.32 -6.54 -3.79
CA ARG A 34 7.65 -6.10 -4.23
C ARG A 34 7.61 -5.63 -5.68
N ARG A 35 8.33 -4.53 -5.97
CA ARG A 35 8.66 -4.10 -7.35
C ARG A 35 10.03 -4.67 -7.72
N SER A 36 10.30 -4.89 -9.01
CA SER A 36 11.61 -5.41 -9.47
C SER A 36 12.77 -4.65 -8.81
N GLY A 37 13.69 -5.37 -8.17
CA GLY A 37 14.84 -4.80 -7.45
C GLY A 37 14.53 -3.98 -6.19
N GLY A 38 13.26 -3.77 -5.84
CA GLY A 38 12.84 -2.94 -4.70
C GLY A 38 12.73 -3.69 -3.37
N SER A 39 12.48 -2.93 -2.31
CA SER A 39 12.19 -3.43 -0.96
C SER A 39 10.85 -4.16 -0.88
N LEU A 40 10.71 -5.04 0.12
CA LEU A 40 9.44 -5.66 0.47
C LEU A 40 8.53 -4.64 1.16
N VAL A 41 7.27 -4.56 0.72
CA VAL A 41 6.23 -3.71 1.30
C VAL A 41 5.17 -4.60 1.92
N THR A 42 4.78 -4.33 3.16
CA THR A 42 3.77 -5.13 3.85
C THR A 42 2.50 -4.31 4.02
N VAL A 43 1.37 -4.83 3.53
CA VAL A 43 0.06 -4.17 3.64
C VAL A 43 -0.90 -5.08 4.42
N PRO A 44 -1.40 -4.67 5.59
CA PRO A 44 -2.47 -5.40 6.26
C PRO A 44 -3.78 -5.19 5.49
N VAL A 45 -4.50 -6.28 5.24
CA VAL A 45 -5.77 -6.28 4.49
C VAL A 45 -6.84 -6.96 5.33
N HIS A 46 -7.55 -6.17 6.10
CA HIS A 46 -8.72 -6.59 6.88
C HIS A 46 -10.02 -6.22 6.13
N PRO A 47 -11.08 -7.05 6.20
CA PRO A 47 -12.39 -6.70 5.66
C PRO A 47 -12.91 -5.40 6.28
N ASP A 48 -13.44 -4.51 5.45
CA ASP A 48 -14.17 -3.29 5.85
C ASP A 48 -13.41 -2.33 6.77
N GLU A 49 -12.09 -2.46 6.83
CA GLU A 49 -11.22 -1.62 7.65
C GLU A 49 -10.48 -0.57 6.81
N ILE A 50 -10.55 0.68 7.26
CA ILE A 50 -9.72 1.78 6.77
C ILE A 50 -8.39 1.75 7.50
N LEU A 51 -7.28 1.84 6.75
CA LEU A 51 -5.96 1.88 7.35
C LEU A 51 -5.79 3.15 8.19
N ASP A 52 -5.22 2.98 9.38
CA ASP A 52 -4.72 4.09 10.17
C ASP A 52 -3.71 4.93 9.37
N LEU A 53 -3.75 6.26 9.57
CA LEU A 53 -2.88 7.19 8.85
C LEU A 53 -1.39 6.89 9.06
N LYS A 54 -1.00 6.42 10.25
CA LYS A 54 0.38 6.01 10.55
C LYS A 54 0.78 4.77 9.75
N THR A 55 -0.12 3.81 9.63
CA THR A 55 0.08 2.58 8.84
C THR A 55 0.22 2.91 7.37
N LEU A 56 -0.70 3.71 6.82
CA LEU A 56 -0.62 4.16 5.43
C LEU A 56 0.69 4.92 5.14
N LYS A 57 1.09 5.82 6.03
CA LYS A 57 2.36 6.56 5.88
C LYS A 57 3.58 5.64 5.90
N SER A 58 3.57 4.62 6.76
CA SER A 58 4.64 3.61 6.82
C SER A 58 4.73 2.82 5.51
N ILE A 59 3.59 2.39 4.97
CA ILE A 59 3.51 1.67 3.70
C ILE A 59 4.06 2.51 2.55
N LEU A 60 3.63 3.78 2.44
CA LEU A 60 4.12 4.69 1.39
C LEU A 60 5.64 4.90 1.48
N LYS A 61 6.17 5.05 2.70
CA LYS A 61 7.62 5.14 2.93
C LYS A 61 8.35 3.86 2.49
N GLN A 62 7.81 2.68 2.80
CA GLN A 62 8.39 1.40 2.37
C GLN A 62 8.34 1.21 0.86
N ALA A 63 7.23 1.63 0.23
CA ALA A 63 7.01 1.56 -1.20
C ALA A 63 7.82 2.60 -1.99
N GLY A 64 8.27 3.68 -1.33
CA GLY A 64 8.93 4.80 -1.98
C GLY A 64 7.99 5.56 -2.92
N ILE A 65 6.71 5.69 -2.54
CA ILE A 65 5.67 6.38 -3.30
C ILE A 65 5.16 7.57 -2.48
N SER A 66 4.91 8.70 -3.15
CA SER A 66 4.33 9.91 -2.56
C SER A 66 2.82 9.79 -2.29
N ILE A 67 2.26 10.76 -1.57
CA ILE A 67 0.81 10.78 -1.30
C ILE A 67 0.06 11.09 -2.60
N GLU A 68 0.62 11.95 -3.44
CA GLU A 68 0.10 12.37 -4.73
C GLU A 68 0.04 11.18 -5.70
N GLU A 69 1.16 10.45 -5.85
CA GLU A 69 1.17 9.22 -6.66
C GLU A 69 0.16 8.18 -6.15
N LEU A 70 0.00 8.04 -4.83
CA LEU A 70 -1.04 7.17 -4.29
C LEU A 70 -2.42 7.62 -4.75
N ILE A 71 -2.75 8.91 -4.64
CA ILE A 71 -4.05 9.46 -5.03
C ILE A 71 -4.34 9.22 -6.51
N ASP A 72 -3.35 9.38 -7.38
CA ASP A 72 -3.50 9.13 -8.83
C ASP A 72 -3.71 7.64 -9.16
N LEU A 73 -3.28 6.74 -8.27
CA LEU A 73 -3.34 5.29 -8.45
C LEU A 73 -4.55 4.62 -7.79
N LEU A 74 -5.30 5.31 -6.94
CA LEU A 74 -6.51 4.80 -6.27
C LEU A 74 -7.68 4.73 -7.25
#